data_AF-A0A1B7MXA8-F1
#
_entry.id   AF-A0A1B7MXA8-F1
#
_cell.length_a   1.000
_cell.length_b   1.000
_cell.length_c   1.000
_cell.angle_alpha   90.00
_cell.angle_beta   90.00
_cell.angle_gamma   90.00
#
_symmetry.space_group_name_H-M   'P 1'
#
loop_
_entity.id
_entity.type
_entity.pdbx_description
1 polymer ?
#
loop_
_entity_poly.entity_id
_entity_poly.type
_entity_poly.pdbx_seq_one_letter_code
_entity_poly.pdbx_strand_id
1 'polypeptide(L)'
;MRFHLGETIKVNWQAPVRHSRRDWIGIYRVGANKSTLVTKISSFGMWIPVHDEEWDEDLPLDDISRITTRSKEPELGSVSFEGSALPWTIGIYEVRYHHDGKYNVLNLDGPFEVYVSEPAALDFTSVLECLAHIVPLCLDSDPYLMPLSCGGTQEPADADADGSDGLTRSHQTSQVLGGLRCLAGKQLSIGWPYETAPRMADKTVQGI
;
A
#
# COMPACT_ATOMS: atom_id res chain seq x y z
N MET A 1 5.25 -11.31 -10.42
CA MET A 1 4.02 -11.20 -9.57
C MET A 1 3.04 -10.25 -10.26
N ARG A 2 1.72 -10.37 -10.02
CA ARG A 2 0.71 -9.52 -10.69
C ARG A 2 -0.44 -9.11 -9.77
N PHE A 3 -0.88 -7.87 -9.90
CA PHE A 3 -1.93 -7.21 -9.12
C PHE A 3 -3.01 -6.69 -10.05
N HIS A 4 -4.28 -6.82 -9.66
CA HIS A 4 -5.37 -6.16 -10.36
C HIS A 4 -5.26 -4.64 -10.21
N LEU A 5 -5.75 -3.90 -11.19
CA LEU A 5 -5.90 -2.45 -11.09
C LEU A 5 -6.73 -2.09 -9.83
N GLY A 6 -6.17 -1.27 -8.95
CA GLY A 6 -6.78 -0.93 -7.66
C GLY A 6 -6.53 -1.93 -6.52
N GLU A 7 -5.89 -3.08 -6.76
CA GLU A 7 -5.52 -4.03 -5.70
C GLU A 7 -4.39 -3.43 -4.84
N THR A 8 -4.55 -3.42 -3.52
CA THR A 8 -3.51 -2.98 -2.56
C THR A 8 -2.20 -3.70 -2.83
N ILE A 9 -1.11 -2.94 -2.93
CA ILE A 9 0.24 -3.49 -3.10
C ILE A 9 0.99 -3.35 -1.78
N LYS A 10 1.16 -4.45 -1.07
CA LYS A 10 1.97 -4.50 0.14
C LYS A 10 3.45 -4.72 -0.20
N VAL A 11 4.34 -3.96 0.43
CA VAL A 11 5.79 -4.07 0.29
C VAL A 11 6.40 -4.26 1.67
N ASN A 12 7.02 -5.42 1.92
CA ASN A 12 7.92 -5.60 3.05
C ASN A 12 9.24 -4.89 2.74
N TRP A 13 9.78 -4.16 3.69
CA TRP A 13 11.08 -3.54 3.55
C TRP A 13 12.02 -3.92 4.68
N GLN A 14 13.31 -3.92 4.36
CA GLN A 14 14.39 -4.06 5.33
C GLN A 14 15.42 -2.97 5.10
N ALA A 15 15.75 -2.23 6.16
CA ALA A 15 16.66 -1.10 6.10
C ALA A 15 17.82 -1.26 7.10
N PRO A 16 19.02 -0.75 6.80
CA PRO A 16 20.13 -0.75 7.74
C PRO A 16 19.80 0.00 9.05
N VAL A 17 20.51 -0.35 10.14
CA VAL A 17 20.37 0.23 11.49
C VAL A 17 20.30 1.76 11.55
N ARG A 18 20.94 2.45 10.61
CA ARG A 18 21.05 3.92 10.58
C ARG A 18 20.47 4.52 9.30
N HIS A 19 19.45 3.90 8.72
CA HIS A 19 18.76 4.47 7.57
C HIS A 19 18.04 5.78 7.95
N SER A 20 17.70 6.61 6.96
CA SER A 20 17.09 7.91 7.26
C SER A 20 15.61 7.74 7.56
N ARG A 21 15.08 8.49 8.53
CA ARG A 21 13.63 8.57 8.78
C ARG A 21 12.86 9.22 7.65
N ARG A 22 13.57 9.87 6.71
CA ARG A 22 13.03 10.45 5.49
C ARG A 22 13.12 9.49 4.29
N ASP A 23 13.52 8.24 4.51
CA ASP A 23 13.46 7.22 3.47
C ASP A 23 12.01 7.01 3.01
N TRP A 24 11.84 6.66 1.74
CA TRP A 24 10.53 6.47 1.12
C TRP A 24 10.60 5.39 0.05
N ILE A 25 9.45 4.80 -0.27
CA ILE A 25 9.34 3.75 -1.28
C ILE A 25 8.45 4.27 -2.40
N GLY A 26 8.87 4.13 -3.65
CA GLY A 26 8.12 4.59 -4.82
C GLY A 26 7.93 3.50 -5.87
N ILE A 27 6.82 3.58 -6.61
CA ILE A 27 6.51 2.70 -7.74
C ILE A 27 6.76 3.43 -9.05
N TYR A 28 7.43 2.76 -9.99
CA TYR A 28 7.75 3.31 -11.31
C TYR A 28 7.48 2.29 -12.40
N ARG A 29 7.14 2.78 -13.60
CA ARG A 29 7.12 1.91 -14.79
C ARG A 29 8.52 1.41 -15.07
N VAL A 30 8.65 0.11 -15.37
CA VAL A 30 9.92 -0.47 -15.80
C VAL A 30 10.41 0.26 -17.05
N GLY A 31 11.68 0.66 -17.05
CA GLY A 31 12.31 1.40 -18.15
C GLY A 31 12.07 2.92 -18.13
N ALA A 32 11.23 3.46 -17.23
CA ALA A 32 11.04 4.91 -17.12
C ALA A 32 12.33 5.61 -16.65
N ASN A 33 13.12 4.95 -15.81
CA ASN A 33 14.40 5.46 -15.32
C ASN A 33 15.55 4.62 -15.91
N LYS A 34 16.44 5.27 -16.66
CA LYS A 34 17.63 4.62 -17.25
C LYS A 34 18.63 4.13 -16.20
N SER A 35 18.66 4.76 -15.03
CA SER A 35 19.56 4.42 -13.92
C SER A 35 18.81 3.61 -12.86
N THR A 36 19.48 2.60 -12.33
CA THR A 36 19.04 1.84 -11.15
C THR A 36 19.45 2.49 -9.84
N LEU A 37 20.37 3.47 -9.85
CA LEU A 37 20.92 4.12 -8.65
C LEU A 37 20.28 5.47 -8.34
N VAL A 38 19.65 6.11 -9.33
CA VAL A 38 19.00 7.41 -9.17
C VAL A 38 17.75 7.45 -10.02
N THR A 39 16.65 7.90 -9.42
CA THR A 39 15.42 8.22 -10.15
C THR A 39 15.46 9.66 -10.63
N LYS A 40 15.06 9.90 -11.88
CA LYS A 40 14.92 11.24 -12.48
C LYS A 40 13.48 11.56 -12.88
N ILE A 41 12.64 10.54 -12.99
CA ILE A 41 11.23 10.68 -13.34
C ILE A 41 10.41 10.68 -12.05
N SER A 42 9.41 11.56 -11.97
CA SER A 42 8.48 11.59 -10.84
C SER A 42 7.75 10.25 -10.69
N SER A 43 7.45 9.86 -9.45
CA SER A 43 6.54 8.74 -9.15
C SER A 43 5.07 9.10 -9.38
N PHE A 44 4.74 10.36 -9.72
CA PHE A 44 3.37 10.84 -9.94
C PHE A 44 2.42 10.53 -8.76
N GLY A 45 2.91 10.69 -7.53
CA GLY A 45 2.12 10.41 -6.31
C GLY A 45 2.16 8.94 -5.86
N MET A 46 2.77 8.04 -6.64
CA MET A 46 2.92 6.63 -6.28
C MET A 46 4.12 6.41 -5.34
N TRP A 47 4.06 6.98 -4.14
CA TRP A 47 5.11 6.83 -3.13
C TRP A 47 4.54 6.91 -1.70
N ILE A 48 5.22 6.25 -0.75
CA ILE A 48 4.86 6.19 0.67
C ILE A 48 6.13 6.38 1.52
N PRO A 49 6.11 7.19 2.60
CA PRO A 49 7.24 7.27 3.54
C PRO A 49 7.46 5.94 4.27
N VAL A 50 8.70 5.62 4.60
CA VAL A 50 9.02 4.39 5.38
C VAL A 50 8.56 4.52 6.84
N HIS A 51 8.60 5.76 7.38
CA HIS A 51 8.13 6.12 8.72
C HIS A 51 6.99 7.12 8.59
N ASP A 52 5.76 6.64 8.65
CA ASP A 52 4.54 7.45 8.53
C ASP A 52 4.20 8.17 9.86
N GLU A 53 4.41 7.49 10.99
CA GLU A 53 3.95 7.90 12.33
C GLU A 53 4.73 9.08 12.96
N GLU A 54 5.77 9.60 12.31
CA GLU A 54 6.60 10.71 12.84
C GLU A 54 6.35 12.06 12.14
N TRP A 55 5.39 12.13 11.20
CA TRP A 55 5.09 13.32 10.41
C TRP A 55 3.62 13.75 10.54
N ASP A 56 3.19 14.14 11.75
CA ASP A 56 2.02 15.02 11.88
C ASP A 56 2.42 16.44 11.41
N GLU A 57 1.66 16.98 10.46
CA GLU A 57 1.86 18.30 9.88
C GLU A 57 1.87 19.37 10.98
N ASP A 58 3.01 20.06 11.12
CA ASP A 58 3.28 21.27 11.92
C ASP A 58 3.82 21.18 13.35
N LEU A 59 4.14 19.99 13.91
CA LEU A 59 4.87 19.91 15.19
C LEU A 59 5.98 18.85 15.17
N PRO A 60 7.25 19.21 15.43
CA PRO A 60 8.26 18.22 15.76
C PRO A 60 7.83 17.50 17.03
N LEU A 61 7.53 16.20 16.95
CA LEU A 61 7.46 15.32 18.10
C LEU A 61 8.88 15.14 18.66
N ASP A 62 9.41 16.20 19.25
CA ASP A 62 10.62 16.15 20.05
C ASP A 62 10.29 15.40 21.37
N ASP A 63 10.99 14.27 21.57
CA ASP A 63 11.70 13.98 22.82
C ASP A 63 11.24 12.87 23.80
N ILE A 64 10.36 11.91 23.45
CA ILE A 64 10.06 10.80 24.41
C ILE A 64 10.26 9.37 23.87
N SER A 65 10.23 9.12 22.56
CA SER A 65 10.57 7.79 21.99
C SER A 65 12.07 7.62 21.69
N ARG A 66 12.88 8.67 21.83
CA ARG A 66 14.32 8.74 21.45
C ARG A 66 15.27 7.80 22.23
N ILE A 67 14.75 6.94 23.10
CA ILE A 67 15.50 5.94 23.87
C ILE A 67 14.87 4.53 23.74
N THR A 68 14.13 4.23 22.68
CA THR A 68 14.00 2.81 22.29
C THR A 68 15.27 2.43 21.54
N THR A 69 16.31 2.08 22.32
CA THR A 69 17.52 1.35 21.92
C THR A 69 17.78 1.34 20.40
N ARG A 70 18.70 2.18 19.89
CA ARG A 70 19.24 2.00 18.52
C ARG A 70 19.70 0.54 18.42
N SER A 71 18.85 -0.31 17.83
CA SER A 71 19.08 -1.74 17.73
C SER A 71 20.37 -1.92 16.93
N LYS A 72 21.18 -2.91 17.26
CA LYS A 72 22.32 -3.27 16.40
C LYS A 72 21.87 -4.07 15.16
N GLU A 73 20.57 -4.24 15.00
CA GLU A 73 19.94 -5.09 14.01
C GLU A 73 19.22 -4.24 12.95
N PRO A 74 19.20 -4.69 11.69
CA PRO A 74 18.47 -4.01 10.63
C PRO A 74 16.99 -3.87 10.98
N GLU A 75 16.39 -2.76 10.58
CA GLU A 75 14.98 -2.47 10.81
C GLU A 75 14.14 -3.15 9.71
N LEU A 76 12.99 -3.68 10.09
CA LEU A 76 12.05 -4.39 9.23
C LEU A 76 10.70 -3.71 9.37
N GLY A 77 9.99 -3.58 8.25
CA GLY A 77 8.63 -3.06 8.26
C GLY A 77 7.88 -3.39 6.99
N SER A 78 6.67 -2.83 6.86
CA SER A 78 5.88 -2.96 5.64
C SER A 78 5.08 -1.71 5.37
N VAL A 79 4.93 -1.34 4.10
CA VAL A 79 4.03 -0.29 3.64
C VAL A 79 2.98 -0.87 2.69
N SER A 80 1.81 -0.25 2.64
CA SER A 80 0.73 -0.58 1.72
C SER A 80 0.49 0.59 0.77
N PHE A 81 0.53 0.34 -0.53
CA PHE A 81 0.09 1.31 -1.53
C PHE A 81 -1.40 1.11 -1.77
N GLU A 82 -2.17 2.17 -1.56
CA GLU A 82 -3.64 2.21 -1.66
C GLU A 82 -4.08 3.54 -2.29
N GLY A 83 -5.33 3.62 -2.77
CA GLY A 83 -5.90 4.85 -3.34
C GLY A 83 -4.99 5.52 -4.38
N SER A 84 -4.68 6.80 -4.18
CA SER A 84 -3.87 7.61 -5.10
C SER A 84 -2.40 7.17 -5.23
N ALA A 85 -1.88 6.38 -4.27
CA ALA A 85 -0.52 5.86 -4.33
C ALA A 85 -0.39 4.65 -5.26
N LEU A 86 -1.50 4.06 -5.71
CA LEU A 86 -1.50 2.93 -6.64
C LEU A 86 -1.25 3.36 -8.10
N PRO A 87 -0.64 2.48 -8.91
CA PRO A 87 -0.57 2.66 -10.37
C PRO A 87 -1.94 2.44 -11.04
N TRP A 88 -2.64 3.53 -11.36
CA TRP A 88 -3.93 3.53 -12.08
C TRP A 88 -3.82 3.33 -13.60
N THR A 89 -2.79 2.64 -14.06
CA THR A 89 -2.67 2.27 -15.47
C THR A 89 -2.02 0.90 -15.56
N ILE A 90 -2.53 0.05 -16.45
CA ILE A 90 -1.94 -1.26 -16.69
C ILE A 90 -0.50 -1.16 -17.18
N GLY A 91 0.33 -2.13 -16.84
CA GLY A 91 1.72 -2.19 -17.26
C GLY A 91 2.64 -2.96 -16.33
N ILE A 92 3.94 -2.87 -16.63
CA ILE A 92 5.00 -3.50 -15.85
C ILE A 92 5.70 -2.43 -15.02
N TYR A 93 5.80 -2.68 -13.73
CA TYR A 93 6.28 -1.75 -12.72
C TYR A 93 7.39 -2.37 -11.86
N GLU A 94 8.14 -1.50 -11.20
CA GLU A 94 9.19 -1.82 -10.23
C GLU A 94 9.04 -0.91 -9.01
N VAL A 95 9.40 -1.44 -7.86
CA VAL A 95 9.47 -0.72 -6.59
C VAL A 95 10.90 -0.25 -6.38
N ARG A 96 11.08 0.97 -5.91
CA ARG A 96 12.39 1.55 -5.57
C ARG A 96 12.38 2.08 -4.15
N TYR A 97 13.37 1.68 -3.36
CA TYR A 97 13.62 2.21 -2.03
C TYR A 97 14.56 3.43 -2.15
N HIS A 98 14.13 4.57 -1.64
CA HIS A 98 14.82 5.85 -1.74
C HIS A 98 15.37 6.35 -0.41
N HIS A 99 16.51 7.03 -0.49
CA HIS A 99 17.22 7.52 0.69
C HIS A 99 16.91 8.99 1.02
N ASP A 100 16.63 9.27 2.29
CA ASP A 100 16.76 10.60 2.91
C ASP A 100 15.96 11.72 2.22
N GLY A 101 14.77 11.41 1.73
CA GLY A 101 13.93 12.34 0.95
C GLY A 101 14.53 12.74 -0.40
N LYS A 102 15.58 12.04 -0.85
CA LYS A 102 16.26 12.26 -2.14
C LYS A 102 15.92 11.13 -3.11
N TYR A 103 16.32 11.30 -4.35
CA TYR A 103 16.05 10.35 -5.42
C TYR A 103 17.12 9.26 -5.60
N ASN A 104 18.07 9.17 -4.66
CA ASN A 104 19.06 8.10 -4.62
C ASN A 104 18.33 6.79 -4.30
N VAL A 105 18.48 5.80 -5.17
CA VAL A 105 17.88 4.48 -5.04
C VAL A 105 18.88 3.61 -4.30
N LEU A 106 18.44 3.06 -3.17
CA LEU A 106 19.25 2.13 -2.40
C LEU A 106 19.00 0.68 -2.82
N ASN A 107 17.75 0.37 -3.17
CA ASN A 107 17.37 -0.96 -3.62
C ASN A 107 16.17 -0.91 -4.57
N LEU A 108 15.93 -1.99 -5.30
CA LEU A 108 14.76 -2.17 -6.16
C LEU A 108 14.19 -3.58 -6.03
N ASP A 109 12.89 -3.72 -6.27
CA ASP A 109 12.21 -5.01 -6.41
C ASP A 109 11.25 -4.97 -7.61
N GLY A 110 11.05 -6.11 -8.27
CA GLY A 110 10.30 -6.24 -9.51
C GLY A 110 11.00 -7.10 -10.57
N PRO A 111 10.39 -7.24 -11.77
CA PRO A 111 9.16 -6.59 -12.21
C PRO A 111 7.89 -7.20 -11.61
N PHE A 112 6.86 -6.37 -11.45
CA PHE A 112 5.49 -6.80 -11.21
C PHE A 112 4.53 -6.18 -12.24
N GLU A 113 3.39 -6.83 -12.45
CA GLU A 113 2.40 -6.42 -13.44
C GLU A 113 1.14 -5.88 -12.75
N VAL A 114 0.62 -4.77 -13.28
CA VAL A 114 -0.71 -4.26 -12.97
C VAL A 114 -1.59 -4.55 -14.17
N TYR A 115 -2.68 -5.29 -13.96
CA TYR A 115 -3.52 -5.78 -15.06
C TYR A 115 -5.02 -5.64 -14.78
N VAL A 116 -5.79 -5.80 -15.85
CA VAL A 116 -7.24 -5.93 -15.82
C VAL A 116 -7.58 -7.22 -16.57
N SER A 117 -8.53 -8.00 -16.05
CA SER A 117 -9.03 -9.18 -16.77
C SER A 117 -9.87 -8.73 -17.97
N GLU A 118 -9.64 -9.37 -19.12
CA GLU A 118 -10.50 -9.19 -20.28
C GLU A 118 -11.80 -10.00 -20.11
N PRO A 119 -12.96 -9.45 -20.48
CA PRO A 119 -14.21 -10.19 -20.44
C PRO A 119 -14.18 -11.36 -21.43
N ALA A 120 -14.78 -12.50 -21.04
CA ALA A 120 -14.82 -13.70 -21.88
C ALA A 120 -15.51 -13.48 -23.24
N ALA A 121 -16.49 -12.57 -23.27
CA ALA A 121 -17.15 -12.07 -24.47
C ALA A 121 -17.56 -10.61 -24.26
N LEU A 122 -17.83 -9.88 -25.35
CA LEU A 122 -18.35 -8.51 -25.31
C LEU A 122 -19.88 -8.49 -25.15
N ASP A 123 -20.39 -9.29 -24.21
CA ASP A 123 -21.78 -9.28 -23.79
C ASP A 123 -21.93 -8.60 -22.42
N PHE A 124 -23.17 -8.27 -22.07
CA PHE A 124 -23.47 -7.55 -20.84
C PHE A 124 -22.99 -8.29 -19.59
N THR A 125 -23.21 -9.61 -19.53
CA THR A 125 -22.89 -10.43 -18.36
C THR A 125 -21.39 -10.48 -18.12
N SER A 126 -20.62 -10.81 -19.15
CA SER A 126 -19.16 -10.93 -19.09
C SER A 126 -18.48 -9.60 -18.75
N VAL A 127 -18.99 -8.49 -19.30
CA VAL A 127 -18.49 -7.14 -18.99
C VAL A 127 -18.86 -6.75 -17.55
N LEU A 128 -20.09 -7.03 -17.13
CA LEU A 128 -20.54 -6.74 -15.77
C LEU A 128 -19.71 -7.52 -14.73
N GLU A 129 -19.42 -8.80 -14.97
CA GLU A 129 -18.57 -9.62 -14.09
C GLU A 129 -17.17 -9.03 -13.95
N CYS A 130 -16.56 -8.56 -15.06
CA CYS A 130 -15.27 -7.89 -15.00
C CYS A 130 -15.33 -6.58 -14.21
N LEU A 131 -16.33 -5.74 -14.46
CA LEU A 131 -16.50 -4.46 -13.76
C LEU A 131 -16.83 -4.64 -12.29
N ALA A 132 -17.63 -5.66 -11.94
CA ALA A 132 -17.99 -5.99 -10.56
C ALA A 132 -16.77 -6.38 -9.72
N HIS A 133 -15.66 -6.76 -10.35
CA HIS A 133 -14.39 -7.00 -9.66
C HIS A 133 -13.52 -5.74 -9.54
N ILE A 134 -13.48 -4.89 -10.57
CA ILE A 134 -12.61 -3.71 -10.61
C ILE A 134 -13.19 -2.54 -9.80
N VAL A 135 -14.50 -2.31 -9.91
CA VAL A 135 -15.18 -1.18 -9.26
C VAL A 135 -15.01 -1.19 -7.74
N PRO A 136 -15.12 -2.33 -7.03
CA PRO A 136 -14.77 -2.39 -5.61
C PRO A 136 -13.37 -1.89 -5.30
N LEU A 137 -12.38 -2.34 -6.07
CA LEU A 137 -10.98 -1.96 -5.86
C LEU A 137 -10.76 -0.46 -6.09
N CYS A 138 -11.47 0.15 -7.05
CA CYS A 138 -11.45 1.59 -7.29
C CYS A 138 -12.09 2.43 -6.17
N LEU A 139 -12.88 1.80 -5.30
CA LEU A 139 -13.58 2.44 -4.19
C LEU A 139 -13.02 1.97 -2.85
N ASP A 140 -11.76 1.52 -2.83
CA ASP A 140 -11.06 0.99 -1.66
C ASP A 140 -11.80 -0.15 -0.94
N SER A 141 -12.70 -0.84 -1.66
CA SER A 141 -13.66 -1.81 -1.13
C SER A 141 -14.51 -1.28 0.04
N ASP A 142 -14.77 0.03 0.08
CA ASP A 142 -15.61 0.66 1.10
C ASP A 142 -17.08 0.21 0.95
N PRO A 143 -17.65 -0.53 1.93
CA PRO A 143 -19.02 -1.05 1.84
C PRO A 143 -20.08 0.04 1.65
N TYR A 144 -19.82 1.28 2.04
CA TYR A 144 -20.76 2.40 1.91
C TYR A 144 -20.73 3.06 0.53
N LEU A 145 -19.62 2.93 -0.21
CA LEU A 145 -19.50 3.44 -1.58
C LEU A 145 -19.83 2.38 -2.63
N MET A 146 -19.92 1.11 -2.21
CA MET A 146 -20.05 -0.03 -3.11
C MET A 146 -21.40 -0.08 -3.83
N PRO A 147 -21.44 -0.16 -5.18
CA PRO A 147 -22.69 -0.37 -5.89
C PRO A 147 -23.37 -1.70 -5.50
N LEU A 148 -24.70 -1.71 -5.51
CA LEU A 148 -25.51 -2.90 -5.21
C LEU A 148 -25.19 -4.08 -6.13
N SER A 149 -24.83 -3.80 -7.39
CA SER A 149 -24.40 -4.82 -8.36
C SER A 149 -23.10 -5.53 -7.97
N CYS A 150 -22.34 -4.96 -7.03
CA CYS A 150 -21.09 -5.49 -6.51
C CYS A 150 -21.23 -6.02 -5.07
N GLY A 151 -22.46 -6.11 -4.54
CA GLY A 151 -22.72 -6.58 -3.17
C GLY A 151 -22.75 -5.47 -2.10
N GLY A 152 -22.83 -4.19 -2.51
CA GLY A 152 -23.06 -3.08 -1.58
C GLY A 152 -24.38 -3.22 -0.82
N THR A 153 -24.44 -2.65 0.38
CA THR A 153 -25.64 -2.69 1.22
C THR A 153 -26.27 -1.29 1.24
N GLN A 154 -27.58 -1.19 0.99
CA GLN A 154 -28.30 0.05 1.22
C GLN A 154 -28.73 0.08 2.68
N GLU A 155 -28.32 1.12 3.43
CA GLU A 155 -28.97 1.43 4.71
C GLU A 155 -30.49 1.54 4.43
N PRO A 156 -31.34 0.85 5.22
CA PRO A 156 -32.78 0.94 5.02
C PRO A 156 -33.17 2.42 5.16
N ALA A 157 -33.75 2.98 4.10
CA ALA A 157 -34.31 4.32 4.14
C ALA A 157 -35.24 4.38 5.35
N ASP A 158 -34.96 5.30 6.29
CA ASP A 158 -35.74 5.50 7.50
C ASP A 158 -37.23 5.52 7.13
N ALA A 159 -37.92 4.43 7.45
CA ALA A 159 -39.35 4.37 7.35
C ALA A 159 -39.88 5.24 8.48
N ASP A 160 -40.32 6.45 8.13
CA ASP A 160 -41.23 7.25 8.95
C ASP A 160 -42.47 6.38 9.27
N ALA A 161 -42.42 5.69 10.40
CA ALA A 161 -43.51 4.92 10.95
C ALA A 161 -43.70 5.32 12.42
N ASP A 162 -44.55 6.33 12.56
CA ASP A 162 -45.27 6.71 13.78
C ASP A 162 -45.89 5.50 14.49
N GLY A 163 -45.81 5.49 15.83
CA GLY A 163 -46.83 4.86 16.67
C GLY A 163 -46.63 3.42 17.18
N SER A 164 -46.17 3.35 18.44
CA SER A 164 -46.65 2.47 19.52
C SER A 164 -46.14 1.01 19.67
N ASP A 165 -45.43 0.84 20.78
CA ASP A 165 -45.60 -0.18 21.84
C ASP A 165 -45.00 -1.59 21.67
N GLY A 166 -44.44 -2.11 22.78
CA GLY A 166 -44.16 -3.54 22.95
C GLY A 166 -42.70 -3.96 23.13
N LEU A 167 -42.23 -3.82 24.37
CA LEU A 167 -41.10 -4.50 24.99
C LEU A 167 -40.92 -5.99 24.60
N THR A 168 -39.74 -6.40 24.10
CA THR A 168 -39.01 -7.64 24.47
C THR A 168 -37.65 -7.70 23.76
N ARG A 169 -36.56 -7.49 24.52
CA ARG A 169 -35.18 -7.54 24.01
C ARG A 169 -34.52 -8.88 24.41
N SER A 170 -34.74 -9.93 23.62
CA SER A 170 -33.91 -11.14 23.67
C SER A 170 -32.58 -10.84 22.96
N HIS A 171 -31.49 -10.81 23.73
CA HIS A 171 -30.14 -10.73 23.18
C HIS A 171 -29.79 -12.08 22.56
N GLN A 172 -29.83 -12.17 21.25
CA GLN A 172 -29.18 -13.25 20.51
C GLN A 172 -27.91 -12.70 19.88
N THR A 173 -26.80 -12.85 20.60
CA THR A 173 -25.45 -12.62 20.10
C THR A 173 -25.16 -13.67 19.03
N SER A 174 -25.31 -13.29 17.76
CA SER A 174 -24.75 -14.06 16.65
C SER A 174 -23.24 -13.89 16.69
N GLN A 175 -22.55 -14.89 17.23
CA GLN A 175 -21.12 -15.06 17.04
C GLN A 175 -20.87 -15.35 15.56
N VAL A 176 -20.57 -14.30 14.80
CA VAL A 176 -19.88 -14.46 13.52
C VAL A 176 -18.43 -14.84 13.88
N LEU A 177 -18.18 -16.14 14.00
CA LEU A 177 -16.84 -16.72 13.92
C LEU A 177 -16.34 -16.53 12.48
N GLY A 178 -15.98 -15.28 12.15
CA GLY A 178 -15.18 -14.94 10.99
C GLY A 178 -13.78 -15.49 11.25
N GLY A 179 -13.56 -16.75 10.87
CA GLY A 179 -12.23 -17.32 10.86
C GLY A 179 -11.33 -16.42 10.01
N LEU A 180 -10.38 -15.73 10.66
CA LEU A 180 -9.23 -15.15 9.98
C LEU A 180 -8.46 -16.30 9.33
N ARG A 181 -8.86 -16.65 8.11
CA ARG A 181 -7.95 -17.24 7.16
C ARG A 181 -6.96 -16.13 6.87
N CYS A 182 -5.76 -16.21 7.45
CA CYS A 182 -4.59 -15.51 6.96
C CYS A 182 -4.35 -16.04 5.54
N LEU A 183 -5.04 -15.45 4.57
CA LEU A 183 -4.72 -15.65 3.17
C LEU A 183 -3.35 -15.00 3.00
N ALA A 184 -2.35 -15.80 2.64
CA ALA A 184 -1.04 -15.28 2.26
C ALA A 184 -1.25 -14.31 1.09
N GLY A 185 -1.40 -13.02 1.41
CA GLY A 185 -1.57 -11.96 0.43
C GLY A 185 -0.31 -11.83 -0.43
N LYS A 186 -0.47 -11.43 -1.68
CA LYS A 186 0.67 -11.12 -2.55
C LYS A 186 1.44 -9.96 -1.94
N GLN A 187 2.76 -10.12 -1.80
CA GLN A 187 3.60 -9.09 -1.18
C GLN A 187 4.96 -9.00 -1.87
N LEU A 188 5.41 -7.77 -2.11
CA LEU A 188 6.76 -7.46 -2.60
C LEU A 188 7.72 -7.35 -1.42
N SER A 189 9.02 -7.55 -1.66
CA SER A 189 10.03 -7.50 -0.60
C SER A 189 11.28 -6.79 -1.09
N ILE A 190 11.65 -5.71 -0.41
CA ILE A 190 12.79 -4.86 -0.78
C ILE A 190 13.75 -4.70 0.40
N GLY A 191 15.00 -5.15 0.26
CA GLY A 191 15.91 -5.20 1.42
C GLY A 191 17.26 -5.83 1.12
N TRP A 192 18.20 -5.70 2.06
CA TRP A 192 19.53 -6.30 1.95
C TRP A 192 19.60 -7.62 2.73
N PRO A 193 20.12 -8.70 2.14
CA PRO A 193 20.51 -9.86 2.92
C PRO A 193 21.54 -9.44 3.99
N TYR A 194 21.43 -10.01 5.19
CA TYR A 194 22.27 -9.70 6.36
C TYR A 194 23.78 -9.63 6.06
N GLU A 195 24.27 -10.36 5.06
CA GLU A 195 25.69 -10.46 4.69
C GLU A 195 26.18 -9.37 3.72
N THR A 196 25.28 -8.61 3.07
CA THR A 196 25.63 -7.68 1.97
C THR A 196 25.20 -6.23 2.20
N ALA A 197 24.65 -5.91 3.38
CA ALA A 197 24.31 -4.54 3.72
C ALA A 197 25.55 -3.63 3.55
N PRO A 198 25.52 -2.63 2.67
CA PRO A 198 26.64 -1.73 2.51
C PRO A 198 26.86 -1.05 3.85
N ARG A 199 28.09 -1.14 4.39
CA ARG A 199 28.51 -0.19 5.43
C ARG A 199 28.28 1.18 4.81
N MET A 200 27.32 1.95 5.34
CA MET A 200 27.13 3.33 4.95
C MET A 200 28.44 4.07 5.26
N ALA A 201 29.32 4.09 4.27
CA ALA A 201 30.52 4.88 4.30
C ALA A 201 30.05 6.32 4.24
N ASP A 202 30.42 7.09 5.25
CA ASP A 202 30.55 8.54 5.18
C ASP A 202 31.31 8.87 3.89
N LYS A 203 30.58 9.14 2.81
CA LYS A 203 31.14 9.83 1.66
C LYS A 203 30.99 11.30 1.96
N THR A 204 31.84 11.77 2.88
CA THR A 204 32.25 13.16 2.89
C THR A 204 32.70 13.48 1.47
N VAL A 205 31.98 14.40 0.83
CA VAL A 205 32.38 15.02 -0.43
C VAL A 205 33.77 15.62 -0.21
N GLN A 206 34.83 14.95 -0.70
CA GLN A 206 36.08 15.63 -0.96
C GLN A 206 35.87 16.42 -2.25
N GLY A 207 35.60 17.71 -2.06
CA GLY A 207 35.52 18.68 -3.14
C GLY A 207 36.88 18.85 -3.83
N ILE A 208 36.80 18.93 -5.15
CA ILE A 208 37.76 19.63 -6.01
C ILE A 208 37.41 21.12 -5.93
#